data_AF-A0A4R1Q3B9-F1
#
_entry.id   AF-A0A4R1Q3B9-F1
#
_cell.length_a   1.000
_cell.length_b   1.000
_cell.length_c   1.000
_cell.angle_alpha   90.00
_cell.angle_beta   90.00
_cell.angle_gamma   90.00
#
_symmetry.space_group_name_H-M   'P 1'
#
loop_
_entity.id
_entity.type
_entity.pdbx_description
1 polymer ?
#
loop_
_entity_poly.entity_id
_entity_poly.type
_entity_poly.pdbx_seq_one_letter_code
_entity_poly.pdbx_strand_id
1 'polypeptide(L)' 'MKKLIGLVLGVCFLYYLAYLPTFVFFVFIGQHIQAILGITEQTFITLLNLLFASLLLLFILWDHGKHRVR' A
#
# COMPACT_ATOMS: atom_id res chain seq x y z
N MET A 1 25.57 -9.43 8.38
CA MET A 1 25.37 -8.96 6.98
C MET A 1 24.13 -9.57 6.32
N LYS A 2 24.04 -10.91 6.12
CA LYS A 2 22.93 -11.56 5.37
C LYS A 2 21.52 -11.25 5.90
N LYS A 3 21.34 -11.14 7.23
CA LYS A 3 20.03 -10.79 7.85
C LYS A 3 19.58 -9.35 7.57
N LEU A 4 20.51 -8.40 7.49
CA LEU A 4 20.20 -6.99 7.21
C LEU A 4 19.77 -6.82 5.74
N ILE A 5 20.46 -7.52 4.82
CA ILE A 5 20.13 -7.51 3.39
C ILE A 5 18.74 -8.10 3.14
N GLY A 6 18.42 -9.23 3.79
CA GLY A 6 17.08 -9.81 3.70
C GLY A 6 15.98 -8.89 4.24
N LEU A 7 16.25 -8.15 5.32
CA LEU A 7 15.31 -7.20 5.88
C LEU A 7 15.09 -6.00 4.95
N VAL A 8 16.16 -5.42 4.40
CA VAL A 8 16.07 -4.29 3.45
C VAL A 8 15.31 -4.71 2.19
N LEU A 9 15.63 -5.88 1.61
CA LEU A 9 14.91 -6.42 0.46
C LEU A 9 13.44 -6.68 0.77
N GLY A 10 13.13 -7.22 1.95
CA GLY A 10 11.75 -7.43 2.40
C GLY A 10 10.97 -6.13 2.51
N VAL A 11 11.57 -5.08 3.09
CA VAL A 11 10.94 -3.75 3.21
C VAL A 11 10.76 -3.10 1.84
N CYS A 12 11.75 -3.17 0.95
CA CYS A 12 11.63 -2.66 -0.41
C CYS A 12 10.54 -3.40 -1.21
N PHE A 13 10.44 -4.72 -1.04
CA PHE A 13 9.41 -5.52 -1.70
C PHE A 13 8.00 -5.21 -1.17
N LEU A 14 7.85 -5.05 0.14
CA LEU A 14 6.60 -4.61 0.77
C LEU A 14 6.20 -3.20 0.31
N TYR A 15 7.17 -2.29 0.22
CA TYR A 15 6.95 -0.95 -0.31
C TYR A 15 6.45 -1.02 -1.76
N TYR A 16 7.10 -1.83 -2.60
CA TYR A 16 6.67 -2.03 -3.99
C TYR A 16 5.26 -2.62 -4.09
N LEU A 17 4.95 -3.62 -3.27
CA LEU A 17 3.63 -4.24 -3.18
C LEU A 17 2.53 -3.26 -2.74
N ALA A 18 2.85 -2.28 -1.90
CA ALA A 18 1.90 -1.27 -1.46
C ALA A 18 1.76 -0.10 -2.44
N TYR A 19 2.84 0.30 -3.11
CA TYR A 19 2.86 1.46 -4.01
C TYR A 19 2.39 1.15 -5.43
N LEU A 20 2.64 -0.07 -5.92
CA LEU A 20 2.23 -0.49 -7.27
C LEU A 20 0.70 -0.46 -7.45
N PRO A 21 -0.13 -0.97 -6.51
CA PRO A 21 -1.58 -0.86 -6.58
C PRO A 21 -2.04 0.60 -6.57
N THR A 22 -1.41 1.45 -5.75
CA THR A 22 -1.68 2.89 -5.71
C THR A 22 -1.43 3.53 -7.06
N PHE A 23 -0.28 3.25 -7.69
CA PHE A 23 0.06 3.78 -8.99
C PHE A 23 -0.90 3.31 -10.08
N VAL A 24 -1.19 2.01 -10.14
CA VAL A 24 -2.13 1.44 -11.11
C VAL A 24 -3.51 2.06 -10.93
N PHE A 25 -4.04 2.11 -9.70
CA PHE A 25 -5.33 2.74 -9.44
C PHE A 25 -5.34 4.21 -9.85
N PHE A 26 -4.29 4.96 -9.52
CA PHE A 26 -4.18 6.37 -9.86
C PHE A 26 -4.23 6.61 -11.37
N VAL A 27 -3.45 5.84 -12.14
CA VAL A 27 -3.36 5.96 -13.60
C VAL A 27 -4.67 5.59 -14.28
N PHE A 28 -5.41 4.58 -13.82
CA PHE A 28 -6.61 4.11 -14.54
C PHE A 28 -7.91 4.76 -14.07
N ILE A 29 -8.01 5.14 -12.79
CA ILE A 29 -9.28 5.55 -12.17
C ILE A 29 -9.09 6.81 -11.32
N GLY A 30 -8.00 6.88 -10.57
CA GLY A 30 -7.76 7.90 -9.56
C GLY A 30 -7.68 9.32 -10.12
N GLN A 31 -7.09 9.52 -11.30
CA GLN A 31 -7.05 10.83 -11.96
C GLN A 31 -8.45 11.42 -12.24
N HIS A 32 -9.44 10.59 -12.55
CA HIS A 32 -10.82 11.05 -12.78
C HIS A 32 -11.50 11.42 -11.47
N ILE A 33 -11.29 10.63 -10.42
CA ILE A 33 -11.83 10.90 -9.08
C ILE A 33 -11.17 12.14 -8.47
N GLN A 34 -9.86 12.31 -8.65
CA GLN A 34 -9.10 13.48 -8.20
C GLN A 34 -9.67 14.76 -8.82
N ALA A 35 -9.95 14.75 -10.13
CA ALA A 35 -10.56 15.88 -10.82
C ALA A 35 -11.95 16.24 -10.27
N ILE A 36 -12.74 15.25 -9.86
CA ILE A 36 -14.07 15.45 -9.25
C ILE A 36 -13.95 16.02 -7.82
N LEU A 37 -12.98 15.54 -7.04
CA LEU A 37 -12.77 15.96 -5.65
C LEU A 37 -12.11 17.34 -5.53
N GLY A 38 -11.50 17.86 -6.60
CA GLY A 38 -10.85 19.18 -6.60
C GLY A 38 -9.61 19.26 -5.68
N ILE A 39 -8.99 18.12 -5.37
CA ILE A 39 -7.83 18.06 -4.49
C ILE A 39 -6.53 17.89 -5.28
N THR A 40 -5.42 18.30 -4.65
CA THR A 40 -4.09 18.16 -5.27
C THR A 40 -3.70 16.70 -5.43
N GLU A 41 -2.88 16.42 -6.45
CA GLU A 41 -2.36 15.08 -6.74
C GLU A 41 -1.63 14.49 -5.52
N GLN A 42 -0.82 15.31 -4.86
CA GLN A 42 -0.09 14.91 -3.66
C GLN A 42 -1.03 14.48 -2.53
N THR A 43 -2.12 15.23 -2.27
CA THR A 43 -3.12 14.87 -1.27
C THR A 43 -3.83 13.57 -1.64
N PHE A 44 -4.20 13.41 -2.91
CA PHE A 44 -4.90 12.22 -3.40
C PHE A 44 -4.04 10.96 -3.31
N ILE A 45 -2.78 11.02 -3.77
CA ILE A 45 -1.82 9.91 -3.68
C ILE A 45 -1.54 9.56 -2.22
N THR A 46 -1.43 10.57 -1.34
CA THR A 46 -1.21 10.33 0.11
C THR A 46 -2.39 9.57 0.72
N LEU A 47 -3.64 9.98 0.42
CA LEU A 47 -4.84 9.27 0.87
C LEU A 47 -4.87 7.83 0.34
N LEU A 48 -4.54 7.63 -0.93
CA LEU A 48 -4.52 6.32 -1.55
C LEU A 48 -3.48 5.39 -0.92
N ASN A 49 -2.26 5.89 -0.72
CA ASN A 49 -1.20 5.15 -0.05
C ASN A 49 -1.57 4.80 1.38
N LEU A 50 -2.20 5.73 2.10
CA LEU A 50 -2.68 5.48 3.46
C LEU A 50 -3.72 4.35 3.46
N LEU A 51 -4.64 4.36 2.49
CA LEU A 51 -5.71 3.39 2.37
C LEU A 51 -5.18 1.99 2.02
N PHE A 52 -4.28 1.88 1.04
CA PHE A 52 -3.63 0.62 0.69
C PHE A 52 -2.70 0.09 1.79
N ALA A 53 -1.95 0.95 2.48
CA ALA A 53 -1.15 0.56 3.63
C ALA A 53 -2.02 0.03 4.78
N SER A 54 -3.16 0.68 5.03
CA SER A 54 -4.15 0.24 6.03
C SER A 54 -4.74 -1.12 5.67
N LEU A 55 -5.10 -1.34 4.39
CA LEU A 55 -5.58 -2.63 3.89
C LEU A 55 -4.53 -3.72 4.01
N LEU A 56 -3.26 -3.42 3.69
CA LEU A 56 -2.15 -4.35 3.83
C LEU A 56 -1.92 -4.73 5.31
N LEU A 57 -1.97 -3.75 6.22
CA LEU A 57 -1.92 -3.97 7.66
C LEU A 57 -3.08 -4.84 8.17
N LEU A 58 -4.31 -4.54 7.72
CA LEU A 58 -5.50 -5.34 8.01
C LEU A 58 -5.35 -6.77 7.51
N PHE A 59 -4.82 -6.96 6.29
CA PHE A 59 -4.58 -8.28 5.72
C PHE A 59 -3.54 -9.07 6.53
N ILE A 60 -2.44 -8.43 6.92
CA ILE A 60 -1.40 -9.06 7.75
C ILE A 60 -1.96 -9.42 9.13
N LEU A 61 -2.71 -8.53 9.77
CA LEU A 61 -3.34 -8.77 11.08
C LEU A 61 -4.37 -9.89 11.00
N TRP A 62 -5.18 -9.91 9.94
CA TRP A 62 -6.16 -10.96 9.67
C TRP A 62 -5.48 -12.31 9.47
N ASP A 63 -4.41 -12.37 8.69
CA ASP A 63 -3.64 -13.59 8.42
C ASP A 63 -2.97 -14.12 9.70
N HIS A 64 -2.37 -13.23 10.50
CA HIS A 64 -1.83 -13.58 11.82
C HIS A 64 -2.89 -14.10 12.79
N GLY A 65 -4.09 -13.50 12.79
CA GLY A 65 -5.22 -13.95 13.60
C GLY A 65 -5.70 -15.35 13.19
N LYS A 66 -5.74 -15.62 11.88
CA LYS A 66 -6.17 -16.91 11.33
C LYS A 66 -5.15 -18.02 11.58
N HIS A 67 -3.85 -17.70 11.57
CA HIS A 67 -2.78 -18.64 11.88
C HIS A 67 -2.57 -18.92 13.38
N ARG A 68 -3.11 -18.07 14.28
CA ARG A 68 -3.05 -18.29 15.74
C ARG A 68 -4.17 -19.20 16.28
N VAL A 69 -5.18 -19.50 15.46
CA VAL A 69 -6.35 -20.33 15.83
C VAL A 69 -6.26 -21.76 15.25
N ARG A 70 -5.16 -22.11 14.58
CA ARG A 70 -4.76 -23.50 14.28
C ARG A 70 -3.63 -23.93 15.20
#